data_AF-Q5T5S1-F1
#
_entry.id   AF-Q5T5S1-F1
#
_cell.length_a   1.000
_cell.length_b   1.000
_cell.length_c   1.000
_cell.angle_alpha   90.00
_cell.angle_beta   90.00
_cell.angle_gamma   90.00
#
_symmetry.space_group_name_H-M   'P 1'
#
loop_
_entity.id
_entity.type
_entity.pdbx_description
1 polymer ?
#
loop_
_entity_poly.entity_id
_entity_poly.type
_entity_poly.pdbx_seq_one_letter_code
_entity_poly.pdbx_strand_id
1 'polypeptide(L)'
;MRRHSETDVEEQTQELKTITQLQEQCRALQIQGVKENMDQNKATLALLRSNIRRGAQDWALAKKYDQWTISKACGKNLPLRLAHCRSTMEVVREKLRKYVFDRVNMHNLLIHLVRRRGQKLESMQLELDSLRSQPDASKEELRLLQIIRQLENNIEKTMIKIITSQNIHLLYLDLLDYLKTVLAGYPIELDKLQNLVVNYCSELSDMKIMSQDAMMITDEVKRNMRQREASFIEERRARENRLNQQKKLIDKIHTKETSEKYRRGQMDLDFPSNLMSTETLKLRRKETSTAEMEYQSGVTAVVEKVKSAVRCSHVWDITSRFLAQRNTEENLELQMEDCEEWRVQLKALVKQLELEEAVLKFRQKPSSISFKSVEKKMTDMLKEEEERLQLAHSNMTKGQELLLTIQMGIDNLYVRLMGINLPATQREVVLSNTLDLNSKLAYCEGKLTYLADRVQMVSRTEEGDTKVRDTLESSTLMEKYNTRISFENREEDMIDTFQFPDMDHSYVPSRAEIKRQAQRLIEGKLKAAKKKKK
;
A
#
# COMPACT_ATOMS: atom_id res chain seq x y z
N MET A 1 -85.58 -94.71 17.68
CA MET A 1 -84.66 -93.74 17.04
C MET A 1 -85.02 -92.26 17.29
N ARG A 2 -86.30 -91.81 17.27
CA ARG A 2 -86.63 -90.37 17.49
C ARG A 2 -86.40 -89.82 18.92
N ARG A 3 -86.60 -90.61 19.98
CA ARG A 3 -86.48 -90.11 21.36
C ARG A 3 -85.05 -89.79 21.81
N HIS A 4 -84.03 -90.40 21.20
CA HIS A 4 -82.63 -90.13 21.59
C HIS A 4 -82.05 -88.91 20.87
N SER A 5 -82.55 -88.55 19.67
CA SER A 5 -82.15 -87.31 19.00
C SER A 5 -82.76 -86.07 19.67
N GLU A 6 -83.97 -86.16 20.21
CA GLU A 6 -84.60 -85.03 20.92
C GLU A 6 -83.89 -84.71 22.24
N THR A 7 -83.50 -85.74 23.01
CA THR A 7 -82.74 -85.53 24.26
C THR A 7 -81.35 -84.95 24.03
N ASP A 8 -80.67 -85.39 22.96
CA ASP A 8 -79.34 -84.90 22.58
C ASP A 8 -79.39 -83.44 22.10
N VAL A 9 -80.44 -83.06 21.37
CA VAL A 9 -80.68 -81.65 20.98
C VAL A 9 -81.08 -80.79 22.19
N GLU A 10 -81.85 -81.32 23.14
CA GLU A 10 -82.17 -80.62 24.39
C GLU A 10 -80.92 -80.39 25.26
N GLU A 11 -80.04 -81.38 25.40
CA GLU A 11 -78.75 -81.22 26.09
C GLU A 11 -77.85 -80.20 25.38
N GLN A 12 -77.68 -80.29 24.06
CA GLN A 12 -76.89 -79.33 23.29
C GLN A 12 -77.45 -77.90 23.38
N THR A 13 -78.78 -77.73 23.38
CA THR A 13 -79.39 -76.41 23.55
C THR A 13 -79.26 -75.89 24.99
N GLN A 14 -79.27 -76.76 25.99
CA GLN A 14 -78.96 -76.38 27.37
C GLN A 14 -77.48 -75.99 27.54
N GLU A 15 -76.55 -76.75 26.96
CA GLU A 15 -75.12 -76.41 26.93
C GLU A 15 -74.86 -75.09 26.21
N LEU A 16 -75.46 -74.86 25.05
CA LEU A 16 -75.35 -73.58 24.36
C LEU A 16 -75.92 -72.44 25.19
N LYS A 17 -77.02 -72.65 25.93
CA LYS A 17 -77.57 -71.64 26.85
C LYS A 17 -76.61 -71.35 28.00
N THR A 18 -76.01 -72.36 28.63
CA THR A 18 -75.03 -72.16 29.71
C THR A 18 -73.75 -71.49 29.21
N ILE A 19 -73.24 -71.88 28.03
CA ILE A 19 -72.11 -71.19 27.39
C ILE A 19 -72.46 -69.73 27.07
N THR A 20 -73.65 -69.46 26.54
CA THR A 20 -74.10 -68.11 26.21
C THR A 20 -74.22 -67.26 27.49
N GLN A 21 -74.82 -67.81 28.55
CA GLN A 21 -74.89 -67.17 29.86
C GLN A 21 -73.49 -66.89 30.45
N LEU A 22 -72.57 -67.85 30.37
CA LEU A 22 -71.17 -67.67 30.79
C LEU A 22 -70.49 -66.58 29.98
N GLN A 23 -70.66 -66.54 28.65
CA GLN A 23 -70.11 -65.49 27.81
C GLN A 23 -70.71 -64.12 28.13
N GLU A 24 -72.00 -64.04 28.44
CA GLU A 24 -72.67 -62.81 28.90
C GLU A 24 -72.13 -62.35 30.25
N GLN A 25 -71.93 -63.26 31.21
CA GLN A 25 -71.31 -62.96 32.49
C GLN A 25 -69.85 -62.51 32.32
N CYS A 26 -69.06 -63.17 31.48
CA CYS A 26 -67.69 -62.75 31.16
C CYS A 26 -67.65 -61.37 30.52
N ARG A 27 -68.55 -61.08 29.56
CA ARG A 27 -68.68 -59.74 28.96
C ARG A 27 -69.07 -58.69 30.01
N ALA A 28 -70.01 -59.01 30.90
CA ALA A 28 -70.41 -58.12 31.98
C ALA A 28 -69.24 -57.80 32.93
N LEU A 29 -68.47 -58.83 33.34
CA LEU A 29 -67.27 -58.67 34.17
C LEU A 29 -66.18 -57.86 33.45
N GLN A 30 -65.95 -58.08 32.15
CA GLN A 30 -65.01 -57.29 31.36
C GLN A 30 -65.43 -55.82 31.27
N ILE A 31 -66.71 -55.54 31.02
CA ILE A 31 -67.25 -54.17 30.97
C ILE A 31 -67.10 -53.50 32.35
N GLN A 32 -67.40 -54.22 33.43
CA GLN A 32 -67.22 -53.73 34.79
C GLN A 32 -65.74 -53.41 35.07
N GLY A 33 -64.81 -54.31 34.74
CA GLY A 33 -63.37 -54.07 34.91
C GLY A 33 -62.85 -52.90 34.09
N VAL A 34 -63.31 -52.71 32.86
CA VAL A 34 -62.97 -51.53 32.03
C VAL A 34 -63.53 -50.25 32.66
N LYS A 35 -64.75 -50.29 33.20
CA LYS A 35 -65.38 -49.14 33.87
C LYS A 35 -64.63 -48.75 35.15
N GLU A 36 -64.28 -49.73 35.98
CA GLU A 36 -63.48 -49.52 37.19
C GLU A 36 -62.10 -48.94 36.84
N ASN A 37 -61.41 -49.49 35.84
CA ASN A 37 -60.14 -48.94 35.35
C ASN A 37 -60.29 -47.51 34.80
N MET A 38 -61.37 -47.22 34.08
CA MET A 38 -61.66 -45.88 33.58
C MET A 38 -61.88 -44.88 34.74
N ASP A 39 -62.61 -45.28 35.77
CA ASP A 39 -62.89 -44.44 36.93
C ASP A 39 -61.63 -44.24 37.80
N GLN A 40 -60.81 -45.28 37.98
CA GLN A 40 -59.48 -45.16 38.57
C GLN A 40 -58.58 -44.20 37.77
N ASN A 41 -58.54 -44.33 36.44
CA ASN A 41 -57.77 -43.45 35.56
C ASN A 41 -58.27 -41.99 35.63
N LYS A 42 -59.58 -41.76 35.75
CA LYS A 42 -60.13 -40.42 35.97
C LYS A 42 -59.69 -39.85 37.32
N ALA A 43 -59.70 -40.66 38.38
CA ALA A 43 -59.25 -40.23 39.70
C ALA A 43 -57.74 -39.90 39.72
N THR A 44 -56.89 -40.73 39.10
CA THR A 44 -55.45 -40.46 38.99
C THR A 44 -55.18 -39.22 38.15
N LEU A 45 -55.87 -39.03 37.02
CA LEU A 45 -55.77 -37.81 36.21
C LEU A 45 -56.19 -36.56 37.00
N ALA A 46 -57.26 -36.64 37.80
CA ALA A 46 -57.69 -35.54 38.64
C ALA A 46 -56.64 -35.18 39.71
N LEU A 47 -56.06 -36.20 40.36
CA LEU A 47 -55.00 -36.02 41.34
C LEU A 47 -53.75 -35.39 40.71
N LEU A 48 -53.29 -35.91 39.57
CA LEU A 48 -52.13 -35.37 38.83
C LEU A 48 -52.37 -33.92 38.42
N ARG A 49 -53.56 -33.59 37.89
CA ARG A 49 -53.94 -32.20 37.56
C ARG A 49 -53.92 -31.29 38.79
N SER A 50 -54.37 -31.78 39.94
CA SER A 50 -54.34 -31.01 41.20
C SER A 50 -52.91 -30.74 41.68
N ASN A 51 -52.02 -31.74 41.58
CA ASN A 51 -50.61 -31.61 41.93
C ASN A 51 -49.87 -30.66 41.00
N ILE A 52 -50.14 -30.72 39.69
CA ILE A 52 -49.58 -29.77 38.72
C ILE A 52 -50.04 -28.34 39.04
N ARG A 53 -51.32 -28.13 39.37
CA ARG A 53 -51.83 -26.80 39.76
C ARG A 53 -51.15 -26.28 41.02
N ARG A 54 -50.99 -27.12 42.05
CA ARG A 54 -50.29 -26.76 43.29
C ARG A 54 -48.82 -26.43 43.02
N GLY A 55 -48.12 -27.30 42.29
CA GLY A 55 -46.73 -27.06 41.91
C GLY A 55 -46.53 -25.78 41.08
N ALA A 56 -47.47 -25.45 40.19
CA ALA A 56 -47.44 -24.19 39.44
C ALA A 56 -47.62 -22.97 40.35
N GLN A 57 -48.49 -23.05 41.36
CA GLN A 57 -48.67 -21.99 42.37
C GLN A 57 -47.42 -21.82 43.24
N ASP A 58 -46.86 -22.91 43.75
CA ASP A 58 -45.65 -22.91 44.57
C ASP A 58 -44.46 -22.33 43.80
N TRP A 59 -44.29 -22.74 42.54
CA TRP A 59 -43.27 -22.19 41.66
C TRP A 59 -43.45 -20.68 41.39
N ALA A 60 -44.70 -20.24 41.19
CA ALA A 60 -45.01 -18.82 41.01
C ALA A 60 -44.70 -17.99 42.26
N LEU A 61 -44.96 -18.54 43.46
CA LEU A 61 -44.59 -17.91 44.73
C LEU A 61 -43.06 -17.83 44.90
N ALA A 62 -42.35 -18.94 44.70
CA ALA A 62 -40.89 -18.98 44.78
C ALA A 62 -40.23 -17.96 43.85
N LYS A 63 -40.72 -17.86 42.60
CA LYS A 63 -40.24 -16.87 41.62
C LYS A 63 -40.47 -15.42 42.08
N LYS A 64 -41.61 -15.12 42.72
CA LYS A 64 -41.88 -13.79 43.28
C LYS A 64 -40.94 -13.46 44.44
N TYR A 65 -40.68 -14.43 45.33
CA TYR A 65 -39.72 -14.24 46.44
C TYR A 65 -38.30 -13.98 45.94
N ASP A 66 -37.84 -14.73 44.94
CA ASP A 66 -36.54 -14.51 44.30
C ASP A 66 -36.46 -13.11 43.69
N GLN A 67 -37.47 -12.72 42.90
CA GLN A 67 -37.52 -11.42 42.25
C GLN A 67 -37.49 -10.26 43.27
N TRP A 68 -38.24 -10.38 44.38
CA TRP A 68 -38.23 -9.39 45.45
C TRP A 68 -36.88 -9.31 46.16
N THR A 69 -36.29 -10.45 46.49
CA THR A 69 -34.99 -10.53 47.17
C THR A 69 -33.87 -9.94 46.31
N ILE A 70 -33.83 -10.28 45.01
CA ILE A 70 -32.87 -9.73 44.05
C ILE A 70 -33.07 -8.21 43.91
N SER A 71 -34.32 -7.75 43.83
CA SER A 71 -34.63 -6.32 43.72
C SER A 71 -34.20 -5.54 44.95
N LYS A 72 -34.41 -6.09 46.15
CA LYS A 72 -33.96 -5.50 47.42
C LYS A 72 -32.44 -5.46 47.51
N ALA A 73 -31.75 -6.52 47.12
CA ALA A 73 -30.29 -6.61 47.15
C ALA A 73 -29.60 -5.66 46.14
N CYS A 74 -30.17 -5.48 44.94
CA CYS A 74 -29.62 -4.57 43.94
C CYS A 74 -29.84 -3.09 44.29
N GLY A 75 -30.84 -2.78 45.14
CA GLY A 75 -31.15 -1.41 45.55
C GLY A 75 -31.37 -0.47 44.37
N LYS A 76 -30.63 0.65 44.32
CA LYS A 76 -30.69 1.66 43.25
C LYS A 76 -29.91 1.27 41.98
N ASN A 77 -29.15 0.15 41.98
CA ASN A 77 -28.36 -0.27 40.82
C ASN A 77 -29.25 -0.92 39.76
N LEU A 78 -29.91 -0.07 38.95
CA LEU A 78 -30.84 -0.50 37.90
C LEU A 78 -30.21 -1.48 36.88
N PRO A 79 -28.98 -1.27 36.37
CA PRO A 79 -28.38 -2.21 35.41
C PRO A 79 -28.20 -3.61 36.00
N LEU A 80 -27.75 -3.71 37.26
CA LEU A 80 -27.56 -4.97 37.96
C LEU A 80 -28.90 -5.68 38.18
N ARG A 81 -29.94 -4.92 38.54
CA ARG A 81 -31.30 -5.43 38.72
C ARG A 81 -31.88 -6.00 37.43
N LEU A 82 -31.69 -5.31 36.30
CA LEU A 82 -32.18 -5.77 34.99
C LEU A 82 -31.43 -7.03 34.51
N ALA A 83 -30.11 -7.10 34.70
CA ALA A 83 -29.32 -8.27 34.34
C ALA A 83 -29.74 -9.55 35.07
N HIS A 84 -30.29 -9.42 36.28
CA HIS A 84 -30.66 -10.54 37.15
C HIS A 84 -32.16 -10.77 37.29
N CYS A 85 -33.01 -10.00 36.61
CA CYS A 85 -34.47 -10.04 36.78
C CYS A 85 -35.14 -11.40 36.50
N ARG A 86 -34.51 -12.26 35.67
CA ARG A 86 -35.00 -13.60 35.31
C ARG A 86 -34.22 -14.74 35.98
N SER A 87 -33.24 -14.43 36.83
CA SER A 87 -32.40 -15.44 37.47
C SER A 87 -32.94 -15.84 38.84
N THR A 88 -32.73 -17.08 39.25
CA THR A 88 -32.97 -17.56 40.62
C THR A 88 -32.00 -16.91 41.60
N MET A 89 -32.40 -16.74 42.86
CA MET A 89 -31.56 -16.13 43.91
C MET A 89 -30.16 -16.77 44.00
N GLU A 90 -30.07 -18.10 43.92
CA GLU A 90 -28.81 -18.84 44.00
C GLU A 90 -27.85 -18.51 42.85
N VAL A 91 -28.38 -18.43 41.63
CA VAL A 91 -27.61 -18.09 40.42
C VAL A 91 -27.08 -16.66 40.51
N VAL A 92 -27.89 -15.74 41.02
CA VAL A 92 -27.47 -14.34 41.23
C VAL A 92 -26.38 -14.26 42.29
N ARG A 93 -26.53 -14.99 43.40
CA ARG A 93 -25.53 -15.05 44.46
C ARG A 93 -24.18 -15.53 43.94
N GLU A 94 -24.17 -16.59 43.12
CA GLU A 94 -22.92 -17.12 42.55
C GLU A 94 -22.29 -16.14 41.54
N LYS A 95 -23.11 -15.53 40.66
CA LYS A 95 -22.62 -14.51 39.70
C LYS A 95 -22.05 -13.28 40.40
N LEU A 96 -22.70 -12.81 41.48
CA LEU A 96 -22.25 -11.64 42.24
C LEU A 96 -21.08 -11.96 43.19
N ARG A 97 -20.82 -13.23 43.50
CA ARG A 97 -19.74 -13.62 44.42
C ARG A 97 -18.39 -13.06 43.97
N LYS A 98 -18.06 -13.22 42.69
CA LYS A 98 -16.83 -12.66 42.11
C LYS A 98 -16.83 -11.12 42.16
N TYR A 99 -17.93 -10.50 41.74
CA TYR A 99 -18.06 -9.03 41.75
C TYR A 99 -17.87 -8.42 43.14
N VAL A 100 -18.49 -9.02 44.16
CA VAL A 100 -18.37 -8.58 45.56
C VAL A 100 -16.93 -8.76 46.05
N PHE A 101 -16.31 -9.90 45.75
CA PHE A 101 -14.92 -10.16 46.12
C PHE A 101 -13.95 -9.15 45.49
N ASP A 102 -14.10 -8.86 44.19
CA ASP A 102 -13.27 -7.88 43.48
C ASP A 102 -13.43 -6.47 44.06
N ARG A 103 -14.66 -6.08 44.39
CA ARG A 103 -14.96 -4.79 45.05
C ARG A 103 -14.34 -4.69 46.44
N VAL A 104 -14.43 -5.74 47.25
CA VAL A 104 -13.82 -5.80 48.59
C VAL A 104 -12.29 -5.74 48.48
N ASN A 105 -11.68 -6.44 47.53
CA ASN A 105 -10.24 -6.39 47.30
C ASN A 105 -9.78 -4.98 46.90
N MET A 106 -10.50 -4.33 45.98
CA MET A 106 -10.22 -2.94 45.62
C MET A 106 -10.37 -2.00 46.82
N HIS A 107 -11.42 -2.18 47.62
CA HIS A 107 -11.63 -1.40 48.84
C HIS A 107 -10.49 -1.59 49.85
N ASN A 108 -10.06 -2.82 50.09
CA ASN A 108 -8.94 -3.14 50.97
C ASN A 108 -7.63 -2.52 50.47
N LEU A 109 -7.39 -2.56 49.15
CA LEU A 109 -6.23 -1.94 48.52
C LEU A 109 -6.24 -0.41 48.69
N LEU A 110 -7.40 0.22 48.53
CA LEU A 110 -7.59 1.65 48.78
C LEU A 110 -7.40 2.00 50.25
N ILE A 111 -7.95 1.23 51.19
CA ILE A 111 -7.73 1.43 52.63
C ILE A 111 -6.24 1.36 52.96
N HIS A 112 -5.54 0.35 52.46
CA HIS A 112 -4.10 0.20 52.69
C HIS A 112 -3.31 1.39 52.12
N LEU A 113 -3.68 1.86 50.92
CA LEU A 113 -3.06 3.02 50.28
C LEU A 113 -3.33 4.31 51.08
N VAL A 114 -4.54 4.51 51.59
CA VAL A 114 -4.89 5.63 52.48
C VAL A 114 -4.09 5.55 53.78
N ARG A 115 -3.97 4.37 54.41
CA ARG A 115 -3.16 4.18 55.62
C ARG A 115 -1.68 4.50 55.37
N ARG A 116 -1.11 4.05 54.25
CA ARG A 116 0.27 4.42 53.87
C ARG A 116 0.44 5.92 53.69
N ARG A 117 -0.50 6.58 53.01
CA ARG A 117 -0.49 8.04 52.83
C ARG A 117 -0.62 8.76 54.17
N GLY A 118 -1.48 8.27 55.07
CA GLY A 118 -1.62 8.79 56.44
C GLY A 118 -0.33 8.67 57.23
N GLN A 119 0.29 7.50 57.26
CA GLN A 119 1.60 7.28 57.90
C GLN A 119 2.69 8.19 57.32
N LYS A 120 2.73 8.34 55.98
CA LYS A 120 3.70 9.25 55.34
C LYS A 120 3.42 10.70 55.72
N LEU A 121 2.16 11.12 55.80
CA LEU A 121 1.79 12.46 56.24
C LEU A 121 2.19 12.70 57.70
N GLU A 122 1.90 11.78 58.61
CA GLU A 122 2.33 11.85 60.02
C GLU A 122 3.86 11.94 60.13
N SER A 123 4.59 11.12 59.36
CA SER A 123 6.06 11.19 59.34
C SER A 123 6.59 12.55 58.86
N MET A 124 5.96 13.13 57.83
CA MET A 124 6.34 14.46 57.32
C MET A 124 5.94 15.58 58.30
N GLN A 125 4.84 15.43 59.04
CA GLN A 125 4.44 16.39 60.07
C GLN A 125 5.44 16.40 61.23
N LEU A 126 5.84 15.22 61.72
CA LEU A 126 6.88 15.11 62.75
C LEU A 126 8.22 15.70 62.27
N GLU A 127 8.57 15.46 61.01
CA GLU A 127 9.77 16.04 60.38
C GLU A 127 9.67 17.57 60.28
N LEU A 128 8.51 18.11 59.89
CA LEU A 128 8.26 19.55 59.86
C LEU A 128 8.33 20.19 61.26
N ASP A 129 7.77 19.55 62.28
CA ASP A 129 7.83 20.04 63.66
C ASP A 129 9.26 20.02 64.19
N SER A 130 10.02 18.96 63.88
CA SER A 130 11.45 18.88 64.18
C SER A 130 12.23 19.98 63.48
N LEU A 131 11.98 20.25 62.19
CA LEU A 131 12.67 21.29 61.43
C LEU A 131 12.32 22.70 61.94
N ARG A 132 11.07 22.95 62.35
CA ARG A 132 10.64 24.22 62.96
C ARG A 132 11.29 24.51 64.29
N SER A 133 11.70 23.46 65.03
CA SER A 133 12.42 23.61 66.29
C SER A 133 13.92 23.88 66.12
N GLN A 134 14.45 23.79 64.90
CA GLN A 134 15.86 24.06 64.63
C GLN A 134 16.15 25.57 64.62
N PRO A 135 17.37 25.97 65.01
CA PRO A 135 17.79 27.38 64.96
C PRO A 135 17.81 27.93 63.53
N ASP A 136 17.73 29.25 63.42
CA ASP A 136 17.83 29.97 62.14
C ASP A 136 19.11 29.58 61.38
N ALA A 137 18.98 29.45 60.05
CA ALA A 137 20.06 29.03 59.18
C ALA A 137 21.29 29.95 59.31
N SER A 138 22.47 29.33 59.40
CA SER A 138 23.73 30.05 59.36
C SER A 138 23.93 30.73 57.99
N LYS A 139 24.80 31.76 57.94
CA LYS A 139 25.13 32.45 56.68
C LYS A 139 25.66 31.48 55.60
N GLU A 140 26.38 30.43 56.01
CA GLU A 140 26.95 29.45 55.09
C GLU A 140 25.87 28.48 54.57
N GLU A 141 24.93 28.07 55.42
CA GLU A 141 23.77 27.28 55.00
C GLU A 141 22.89 28.06 54.01
N LEU A 142 22.68 29.36 54.21
CA LEU A 142 21.96 30.21 53.26
C LEU A 142 22.66 30.28 51.89
N ARG A 143 23.99 30.34 51.86
CA ARG A 143 24.78 30.29 50.61
C ARG A 143 24.63 28.94 49.92
N LEU A 144 24.76 27.83 50.66
CA LEU A 144 24.54 26.48 50.13
C LEU A 144 23.12 26.31 49.59
N LEU A 145 22.11 26.84 50.28
CA LEU A 145 20.72 26.81 49.82
C LEU A 145 20.51 27.56 48.50
N GLN A 146 21.18 28.71 48.33
CA GLN A 146 21.16 29.46 47.08
C GLN A 146 21.82 28.67 45.94
N ILE A 147 22.95 28.01 46.20
CA ILE A 147 23.63 27.13 45.24
C ILE A 147 22.73 25.96 44.84
N ILE A 148 22.12 25.27 45.82
CA ILE A 148 21.18 24.16 45.58
C ILE A 148 20.02 24.64 44.70
N ARG A 149 19.40 25.77 45.05
CA ARG A 149 18.30 26.34 44.25
C ARG A 149 18.74 26.66 42.82
N GLN A 150 19.96 27.17 42.63
CA GLN A 150 20.50 27.45 41.30
C GLN A 150 20.76 26.17 40.51
N LEU A 151 21.26 25.11 41.16
CA LEU A 151 21.45 23.79 40.57
C LEU A 151 20.11 23.15 40.18
N GLU A 152 19.11 23.19 41.06
CA GLU A 152 17.75 22.68 40.78
C GLU A 152 17.14 23.39 39.56
N ASN A 153 17.21 24.72 39.51
CA ASN A 153 16.75 25.50 38.36
C ASN A 153 17.51 25.14 37.07
N ASN A 154 18.82 24.89 37.15
CA ASN A 154 19.63 24.50 36.00
C ASN A 154 19.29 23.07 35.52
N ILE A 155 19.04 22.14 36.44
CA ILE A 155 18.60 20.77 36.16
C ILE A 155 17.23 20.81 35.49
N GLU A 156 16.26 21.56 36.03
CA GLU A 156 14.93 21.69 35.45
C GLU A 156 14.98 22.29 34.04
N LYS A 157 15.75 23.37 33.83
CA LYS A 157 15.98 23.95 32.50
C LYS A 157 16.60 22.93 31.53
N THR A 158 17.54 22.12 32.00
CA THR A 158 18.19 21.08 31.18
C THR A 158 17.19 19.97 30.83
N MET A 159 16.36 19.55 31.79
CA MET A 159 15.31 18.56 31.57
C MET A 159 14.26 19.04 30.55
N ILE A 160 13.84 20.30 30.65
CA ILE A 160 12.94 20.92 29.66
C ILE A 160 13.59 20.91 28.27
N LYS A 161 14.88 21.27 28.15
CA LYS A 161 15.61 21.21 26.88
C LYS A 161 15.70 19.79 26.28
N ILE A 162 15.90 18.78 27.13
CA ILE A 162 15.92 17.38 26.70
C ILE A 162 14.54 16.98 26.17
N ILE A 163 13.47 17.28 26.92
CA ILE A 163 12.10 16.95 26.51
C ILE A 163 11.73 17.66 25.21
N THR A 164 12.06 18.95 25.06
CA THR A 164 11.79 19.69 23.82
C THR A 164 12.60 19.15 22.65
N SER A 165 13.86 18.78 22.85
CA SER A 165 14.69 18.13 21.83
C SER A 165 14.13 16.78 21.40
N GLN A 166 13.64 15.96 22.33
CA GLN A 166 12.97 14.69 22.04
C GLN A 166 11.70 14.90 21.22
N ASN A 167 10.88 15.89 21.59
CA ASN A 167 9.67 16.23 20.83
C ASN A 167 10.01 16.69 19.40
N ILE A 168 11.04 17.54 19.24
CA ILE A 168 11.52 17.96 17.92
C ILE A 168 12.02 16.76 17.10
N HIS A 169 12.75 15.83 17.73
CA HIS A 169 13.22 14.63 17.06
C HIS A 169 12.07 13.74 16.57
N LEU A 170 11.03 13.53 17.40
CA LEU A 170 9.83 12.80 16.99
C LEU A 170 9.14 13.48 15.80
N LEU A 171 8.99 14.81 15.83
CA LEU A 171 8.42 15.56 14.71
C LEU A 171 9.23 15.41 13.41
N TYR A 172 10.57 15.39 13.50
CA TYR A 172 11.43 15.13 12.34
C TYR A 172 11.26 13.70 11.80
N LEU A 173 11.10 12.70 12.68
CA LEU A 173 10.84 11.32 12.26
C LEU A 173 9.48 11.19 11.57
N ASP A 174 8.44 11.83 12.12
CA ASP A 174 7.10 11.84 11.51
C ASP A 174 7.11 12.52 10.14
N LEU A 175 7.82 13.64 9.99
CA LEU A 175 8.00 14.31 8.71
C LEU A 175 8.77 13.43 7.70
N LEU A 176 9.82 12.75 8.16
CA LEU A 176 10.58 11.82 7.32
C LEU A 176 9.71 10.66 6.83
N ASP A 177 8.88 10.09 7.70
CA ASP A 177 7.95 9.02 7.34
C ASP A 177 6.92 9.53 6.32
N TYR A 178 6.33 10.70 6.54
CA TYR A 178 5.45 11.34 5.58
C TYR A 178 6.13 11.54 4.21
N LEU A 179 7.35 12.08 4.17
CA LEU A 179 8.10 12.25 2.93
C LEU A 179 8.39 10.92 2.22
N LYS A 180 8.66 9.84 2.97
CA LYS A 180 8.81 8.50 2.39
C LYS A 180 7.51 8.00 1.77
N THR A 181 6.36 8.22 2.41
CA THR A 181 5.07 7.83 1.84
C THR A 181 4.75 8.60 0.56
N VAL A 182 5.07 9.89 0.50
CA VAL A 182 4.90 10.72 -0.71
C VAL A 182 5.85 10.24 -1.82
N LEU A 183 7.13 9.98 -1.50
CA LEU A 183 8.11 9.46 -2.44
C LEU A 183 7.67 8.11 -3.04
N ALA A 184 7.03 7.25 -2.24
CA ALA A 184 6.48 5.98 -2.71
C ALA A 184 5.31 6.15 -3.69
N GLY A 185 4.61 7.30 -3.69
CA GLY A 185 3.56 7.63 -4.64
C GLY A 185 4.12 7.92 -6.04
N TYR A 186 5.18 8.74 -6.13
CA TYR A 186 5.69 9.29 -7.40
C TYR A 186 5.88 8.29 -8.55
N PRO A 187 6.40 7.06 -8.36
CA PRO A 187 6.49 6.08 -9.44
C PRO A 187 5.15 5.82 -10.14
N ILE A 188 4.05 5.75 -9.38
CA ILE A 188 2.71 5.51 -9.91
C ILE A 188 2.24 6.71 -10.75
N GLU A 189 2.50 7.95 -10.30
CA GLU A 189 2.18 9.14 -11.10
C GLU A 189 3.04 9.24 -12.37
N LEU A 190 4.32 8.86 -12.29
CA LEU A 190 5.23 8.82 -13.44
C LEU A 190 4.79 7.78 -14.47
N ASP A 191 4.38 6.59 -14.03
CA ASP A 191 3.87 5.54 -14.94
C ASP A 191 2.58 5.99 -15.65
N LYS A 192 1.67 6.68 -14.95
CA LYS A 192 0.46 7.26 -15.57
C LYS A 192 0.82 8.28 -16.66
N LEU A 193 1.79 9.16 -16.37
CA LEU A 193 2.24 10.17 -17.32
C LEU A 193 2.95 9.53 -18.52
N GLN A 194 3.78 8.51 -18.27
CA GLN A 194 4.45 7.76 -19.32
C GLN A 194 3.44 7.08 -20.25
N ASN A 195 2.42 6.41 -19.70
CA ASN A 195 1.36 5.78 -20.49
C ASN A 195 0.57 6.81 -21.32
N LEU A 196 0.29 7.99 -20.75
CA LEU A 196 -0.36 9.07 -21.48
C LEU A 196 0.49 9.57 -22.66
N VAL A 197 1.81 9.72 -22.46
CA VAL A 197 2.75 10.09 -23.53
C VAL A 197 2.80 9.01 -24.61
N VAL A 198 2.83 7.73 -24.23
CA VAL A 198 2.81 6.61 -25.20
C VAL A 198 1.54 6.65 -26.05
N ASN A 199 0.37 6.89 -25.44
CA ASN A 199 -0.90 7.00 -26.16
C ASN A 199 -0.91 8.18 -27.13
N TYR A 200 -0.41 9.35 -26.71
CA TYR A 200 -0.30 10.51 -27.61
C TYR A 200 0.67 10.25 -28.77
N CYS A 201 1.76 9.55 -28.52
CA CYS A 201 2.69 9.14 -29.56
C CYS A 201 2.04 8.18 -30.58
N SER A 202 1.24 7.20 -30.12
CA SER A 202 0.52 6.29 -31.01
C SER A 202 -0.55 7.01 -31.82
N GLU A 203 -1.37 7.86 -31.18
CA GLU A 203 -2.39 8.66 -31.89
C GLU A 203 -1.77 9.57 -32.96
N LEU A 204 -0.62 10.18 -32.66
CA LEU A 204 0.10 11.01 -33.63
C LEU A 204 0.63 10.17 -34.81
N SER A 205 1.08 8.94 -34.54
CA SER A 205 1.53 8.03 -35.59
C SER A 205 0.37 7.56 -36.48
N ASP A 206 -0.79 7.26 -35.89
CA ASP A 206 -2.01 6.86 -36.61
C ASP A 206 -2.53 8.02 -37.47
N MET A 207 -2.55 9.24 -36.92
CA MET A 207 -2.92 10.45 -37.66
C MET A 207 -1.97 10.72 -38.83
N LYS A 208 -0.66 10.46 -38.65
CA LYS A 208 0.33 10.60 -39.72
C LYS A 208 0.08 9.60 -40.85
N ILE A 209 -0.22 8.34 -40.52
CA ILE A 209 -0.57 7.32 -41.51
C ILE A 209 -1.85 7.73 -42.24
N MET A 210 -2.90 8.12 -41.51
CA MET A 210 -4.18 8.57 -42.08
C MET A 210 -3.99 9.78 -43.03
N SER A 211 -3.13 10.74 -42.66
CA SER A 211 -2.81 11.88 -43.51
C SER A 211 -2.07 11.47 -44.79
N GLN A 212 -1.17 10.49 -44.71
CA GLN A 212 -0.46 9.97 -45.88
C GLN A 212 -1.42 9.22 -46.81
N ASP A 213 -2.31 8.40 -46.26
CA ASP A 213 -3.33 7.69 -47.02
C ASP A 213 -4.32 8.64 -47.70
N ALA A 214 -4.79 9.66 -46.99
CA ALA A 214 -5.66 10.69 -47.56
C ALA A 214 -4.98 11.45 -48.72
N MET A 215 -3.68 11.75 -48.60
CA MET A 215 -2.90 12.37 -49.67
C MET A 215 -2.74 11.42 -50.87
N MET A 216 -2.42 10.14 -50.62
CA MET A 216 -2.33 9.11 -51.66
C MET A 216 -3.64 8.93 -52.42
N ILE A 217 -4.77 8.82 -51.71
CA ILE A 217 -6.10 8.72 -52.32
C ILE A 217 -6.40 9.97 -53.15
N THR A 218 -6.10 11.16 -52.63
CA THR A 218 -6.32 12.41 -53.35
C THR A 218 -5.49 12.47 -54.64
N ASP A 219 -4.22 12.07 -54.59
CA ASP A 219 -3.34 12.05 -55.75
C ASP A 219 -3.75 10.96 -56.76
N GLU A 220 -4.23 9.81 -56.28
CA GLU A 220 -4.77 8.74 -57.11
C GLU A 220 -6.06 9.17 -57.82
N VAL A 221 -6.96 9.84 -57.12
CA VAL A 221 -8.18 10.43 -57.73
C VAL A 221 -7.80 11.48 -58.78
N LYS A 222 -6.83 12.35 -58.50
CA LYS A 222 -6.32 13.33 -59.48
C LYS A 222 -5.69 12.66 -60.70
N ARG A 223 -4.90 11.60 -60.52
CA ARG A 223 -4.32 10.82 -61.64
C ARG A 223 -5.41 10.20 -62.49
N ASN A 224 -6.36 9.51 -61.87
CA ASN A 224 -7.48 8.87 -62.55
C ASN A 224 -8.36 9.91 -63.30
N MET A 225 -8.59 11.08 -62.72
CA MET A 225 -9.31 12.17 -63.38
C MET A 225 -8.58 12.63 -64.64
N ARG A 226 -7.27 12.93 -64.55
CA ARG A 226 -6.46 13.33 -65.71
C ARG A 226 -6.43 12.26 -66.80
N GLN A 227 -6.33 10.99 -66.41
CA GLN A 227 -6.32 9.87 -67.35
C GLN A 227 -7.68 9.76 -68.07
N ARG A 228 -8.79 9.87 -67.33
CA ARG A 228 -10.14 9.88 -67.92
C ARG A 228 -10.35 11.09 -68.83
N GLU A 229 -9.93 12.28 -68.42
CA GLU A 229 -9.98 13.49 -69.25
C GLU A 229 -9.19 13.33 -70.55
N ALA A 230 -7.97 12.78 -70.48
CA ALA A 230 -7.16 12.49 -71.67
C ALA A 230 -7.87 11.51 -72.61
N SER A 231 -8.39 10.40 -72.07
CA SER A 231 -9.15 9.42 -72.86
C SER A 231 -10.41 10.03 -73.49
N PHE A 232 -11.10 10.92 -72.79
CA PHE A 232 -12.29 11.62 -73.28
C PHE A 232 -11.95 12.59 -74.43
N ILE A 233 -10.83 13.32 -74.32
CA ILE A 233 -10.35 14.22 -75.37
C ILE A 233 -9.96 13.41 -76.62
N GLU A 234 -9.26 12.29 -76.46
CA GLU A 234 -8.91 11.40 -77.56
C GLU A 234 -10.15 10.82 -78.26
N GLU A 235 -11.14 10.36 -77.49
CA GLU A 235 -12.39 9.86 -78.02
C GLU A 235 -13.17 10.95 -78.77
N ARG A 236 -13.21 12.18 -78.21
CA ARG A 236 -13.83 13.33 -78.87
C ARG A 236 -13.13 13.66 -80.20
N ARG A 237 -11.80 13.69 -80.22
CA ARG A 237 -11.02 13.90 -81.45
C ARG A 237 -11.28 12.80 -82.48
N ALA A 238 -11.32 11.54 -82.05
CA ALA A 238 -11.63 10.42 -82.94
C ALA A 238 -13.04 10.52 -83.54
N ARG A 239 -14.03 10.90 -82.72
CA ARG A 239 -15.42 11.12 -83.14
C ARG A 239 -15.53 12.29 -84.13
N GLU A 240 -14.86 13.40 -83.83
CA GLU A 240 -14.84 14.59 -84.68
C GLU A 240 -14.13 14.32 -86.02
N ASN A 241 -13.05 13.55 -86.01
CA ASN A 241 -12.39 13.08 -87.22
C ASN A 241 -13.31 12.22 -88.10
N ARG A 242 -14.04 11.27 -87.50
CA ARG A 242 -15.05 10.47 -88.23
C ARG A 242 -16.17 11.34 -88.79
N LEU A 243 -16.68 12.29 -88.01
CA LEU A 243 -17.71 13.22 -88.47
C LEU A 243 -17.19 14.11 -89.60
N ASN A 244 -15.95 14.58 -89.52
CA ASN A 244 -15.32 15.38 -90.56
C ASN A 244 -15.09 14.56 -91.84
N GLN A 245 -14.74 13.28 -91.72
CA GLN A 245 -14.68 12.36 -92.88
C GLN A 245 -16.05 12.19 -93.52
N GLN A 246 -17.11 11.99 -92.74
CA GLN A 246 -18.49 11.91 -93.24
C GLN A 246 -18.94 13.23 -93.89
N LYS A 247 -18.65 14.38 -93.27
CA LYS A 247 -18.91 15.71 -93.86
C LYS A 247 -18.20 15.87 -95.21
N LYS A 248 -16.92 15.52 -95.30
CA LYS A 248 -16.18 15.55 -96.58
C LYS A 248 -16.79 14.63 -97.65
N LEU A 249 -17.38 13.50 -97.27
CA LEU A 249 -18.11 12.63 -98.20
C LEU A 249 -19.43 13.27 -98.65
N ILE A 250 -20.18 13.87 -97.72
CA ILE A 250 -21.40 14.62 -98.02
C ILE A 250 -21.10 15.83 -98.91
N ASP A 251 -20.07 16.61 -98.61
CA ASP A 251 -19.63 17.74 -99.45
C ASP A 251 -19.20 17.27 -100.84
N LYS A 252 -18.57 16.09 -100.96
CA LYS A 252 -18.28 15.47 -102.26
C LYS A 252 -19.56 15.06 -103.00
N ILE A 253 -20.58 14.58 -102.29
CA ILE A 253 -21.89 14.28 -102.87
C ILE A 253 -22.55 15.58 -103.30
N HIS A 254 -22.63 16.60 -102.46
CA HIS A 254 -23.22 17.89 -102.82
C HIS A 254 -22.46 18.59 -103.94
N THR A 255 -21.13 18.57 -103.97
CA THR A 255 -20.36 19.13 -105.10
C THR A 255 -20.57 18.31 -106.37
N LYS A 256 -20.70 16.97 -106.28
CA LYS A 256 -21.10 16.14 -107.42
C LYS A 256 -22.51 16.45 -107.87
N GLU A 257 -23.48 16.50 -106.97
CA GLU A 257 -24.88 16.88 -107.24
C GLU A 257 -24.97 18.30 -107.78
N THR A 258 -24.13 19.24 -107.32
CA THR A 258 -24.10 20.61 -107.83
C THR A 258 -23.45 20.62 -109.21
N SER A 259 -22.34 19.89 -109.42
CA SER A 259 -21.71 19.74 -110.73
C SER A 259 -22.59 18.97 -111.73
N GLU A 260 -23.40 18.03 -111.24
CA GLU A 260 -24.39 17.31 -112.03
C GLU A 260 -25.63 18.16 -112.26
N LYS A 261 -26.07 19.00 -111.31
CA LYS A 261 -27.12 20.00 -111.54
C LYS A 261 -26.67 21.05 -112.54
N TYR A 262 -25.39 21.43 -112.57
CA TYR A 262 -24.83 22.26 -113.65
C TYR A 262 -24.68 21.50 -114.99
N ARG A 263 -24.56 20.15 -114.98
CA ARG A 263 -24.61 19.36 -116.23
C ARG A 263 -26.01 18.93 -116.67
N ARG A 264 -27.00 18.96 -115.79
CA ARG A 264 -28.38 18.53 -116.07
C ARG A 264 -29.39 19.64 -115.81
N GLY A 265 -28.96 20.89 -115.93
CA GLY A 265 -29.80 22.07 -115.77
C GLY A 265 -30.15 22.71 -117.12
N GLN A 266 -30.71 21.97 -118.07
CA GLN A 266 -31.62 22.50 -119.12
C GLN A 266 -32.23 21.31 -119.92
N MET A 267 -33.56 21.27 -120.07
CA MET A 267 -34.43 20.09 -120.33
C MET A 267 -34.74 19.36 -119.02
N ASP A 268 -35.59 19.87 -118.13
CA ASP A 268 -36.97 20.34 -118.29
C ASP A 268 -37.92 19.27 -118.85
N LEU A 269 -39.09 19.24 -118.20
CA LEU A 269 -40.36 18.61 -118.56
C LEU A 269 -40.65 17.17 -118.10
N ASP A 270 -41.68 17.17 -117.25
CA ASP A 270 -42.81 16.23 -117.21
C ASP A 270 -42.65 15.00 -116.30
N PHE A 271 -43.01 15.09 -115.01
CA PHE A 271 -44.38 15.18 -114.45
C PHE A 271 -45.22 13.93 -114.81
N PRO A 272 -46.21 13.53 -114.00
CA PRO A 272 -46.14 12.97 -112.66
C PRO A 272 -46.84 11.59 -112.64
N SER A 273 -46.54 10.72 -111.68
CA SER A 273 -47.50 9.68 -111.27
C SER A 273 -47.18 9.33 -109.83
N ASN A 274 -47.98 9.84 -108.89
CA ASN A 274 -49.09 9.09 -108.32
C ASN A 274 -48.58 7.71 -107.89
N LEU A 275 -48.47 7.40 -106.61
CA LEU A 275 -49.62 7.38 -105.72
C LEU A 275 -49.14 7.57 -104.27
N MET A 276 -49.79 8.50 -103.60
CA MET A 276 -49.97 8.50 -102.15
C MET A 276 -50.18 7.06 -101.64
N SER A 277 -49.28 6.60 -100.79
CA SER A 277 -49.58 5.53 -99.84
C SER A 277 -49.07 5.98 -98.47
N THR A 278 -49.57 7.13 -98.04
CA THR A 278 -49.54 7.56 -96.66
C THR A 278 -50.92 7.37 -96.07
N GLU A 279 -51.46 6.15 -96.09
CA GLU A 279 -52.63 5.90 -95.26
C GLU A 279 -52.77 4.44 -94.86
N THR A 280 -52.95 4.25 -93.55
CA THR A 280 -53.40 3.02 -92.86
C THR A 280 -52.39 1.90 -92.55
N LEU A 281 -51.36 2.20 -91.76
CA LEU A 281 -50.92 1.24 -90.72
C LEU A 281 -50.68 1.93 -89.36
N LYS A 282 -51.61 2.81 -88.97
CA LYS A 282 -51.78 3.26 -87.57
C LYS A 282 -52.87 2.46 -86.86
N LEU A 283 -52.91 1.13 -87.01
CA LEU A 283 -53.89 0.30 -86.30
C LEU A 283 -53.33 -0.93 -85.57
N ARG A 284 -52.01 -1.08 -85.43
CA ARG A 284 -51.41 -2.19 -84.67
C ARG A 284 -50.61 -1.74 -83.44
N ARG A 285 -51.08 -0.70 -82.74
CA ARG A 285 -50.55 -0.28 -81.43
C ARG A 285 -51.56 -0.42 -80.28
N LYS A 286 -52.50 -1.37 -80.35
CA LYS A 286 -53.50 -1.56 -79.27
C LYS A 286 -53.61 -2.96 -78.69
N GLU A 287 -52.63 -3.84 -78.90
CA GLU A 287 -52.58 -5.12 -78.18
C GLU A 287 -51.12 -5.55 -77.94
N THR A 288 -50.29 -4.67 -77.36
CA THR A 288 -49.32 -5.23 -76.39
C THR A 288 -50.20 -5.85 -75.32
N SER A 289 -50.17 -7.18 -75.24
CA SER A 289 -51.13 -7.96 -74.49
C SER A 289 -51.31 -7.35 -73.11
N THR A 290 -52.55 -7.28 -72.63
CA THR A 290 -52.85 -6.86 -71.26
C THR A 290 -51.94 -7.59 -70.25
N ALA A 291 -51.61 -8.86 -70.52
CA ALA A 291 -50.64 -9.67 -69.80
C ALA A 291 -49.21 -9.10 -69.79
N GLU A 292 -48.67 -8.61 -70.92
CA GLU A 292 -47.34 -7.97 -70.96
C GLU A 292 -47.31 -6.66 -70.17
N MET A 293 -48.40 -5.87 -70.23
CA MET A 293 -48.49 -4.65 -69.42
C MET A 293 -48.61 -4.95 -67.93
N GLU A 294 -49.43 -5.93 -67.54
CA GLU A 294 -49.52 -6.41 -66.16
C GLU A 294 -48.18 -6.94 -65.65
N TYR A 295 -47.49 -7.76 -66.46
CA TYR A 295 -46.16 -8.25 -66.14
C TYR A 295 -45.16 -7.11 -65.92
N GLN A 296 -45.11 -6.11 -66.80
CA GLN A 296 -44.22 -4.95 -66.64
C GLN A 296 -44.59 -4.11 -65.41
N SER A 297 -45.88 -3.93 -65.12
CA SER A 297 -46.34 -3.25 -63.91
C SER A 297 -45.93 -4.00 -62.64
N GLY A 298 -45.96 -5.34 -62.67
CA GLY A 298 -45.51 -6.20 -61.58
C GLY A 298 -44.01 -6.11 -61.35
N VAL A 299 -43.21 -6.19 -62.42
CA VAL A 299 -41.74 -6.06 -62.36
C VAL A 299 -41.33 -4.69 -61.81
N THR A 300 -41.93 -3.62 -62.32
CA THR A 300 -41.64 -2.25 -61.83
C THR A 300 -42.03 -2.07 -60.37
N ALA A 301 -43.17 -2.63 -59.93
CA ALA A 301 -43.57 -2.61 -58.52
C ALA A 301 -42.59 -3.39 -57.61
N VAL A 302 -42.06 -4.53 -58.06
CA VAL A 302 -41.05 -5.30 -57.32
C VAL A 302 -39.74 -4.53 -57.22
N VAL A 303 -39.28 -3.92 -58.32
CA VAL A 303 -38.06 -3.12 -58.33
C VAL A 303 -38.17 -1.90 -57.40
N GLU A 304 -39.31 -1.22 -57.37
CA GLU A 304 -39.53 -0.10 -56.42
C GLU A 304 -39.62 -0.56 -54.96
N LYS A 305 -40.19 -1.75 -54.68
CA LYS A 305 -40.14 -2.36 -53.35
C LYS A 305 -38.69 -2.64 -52.92
N VAL A 306 -37.86 -3.19 -53.80
CA VAL A 306 -36.45 -3.45 -53.52
C VAL A 306 -35.68 -2.14 -53.32
N LYS A 307 -35.89 -1.14 -54.19
CA LYS A 307 -35.32 0.21 -54.01
C LYS A 307 -35.68 0.80 -52.65
N SER A 308 -36.93 0.65 -52.23
CA SER A 308 -37.43 1.16 -50.96
C SER A 308 -36.80 0.43 -49.77
N ALA A 309 -36.68 -0.90 -49.82
CA ALA A 309 -36.08 -1.72 -48.77
C ALA A 309 -34.58 -1.44 -48.59
N VAL A 310 -33.84 -1.34 -49.70
CA VAL A 310 -32.39 -1.09 -49.74
C VAL A 310 -32.06 0.42 -49.63
N ARG A 311 -33.10 1.26 -49.66
CA ARG A 311 -33.08 2.73 -49.59
C ARG A 311 -32.25 3.42 -50.69
N CYS A 312 -32.19 2.87 -51.90
CA CYS A 312 -31.40 3.44 -53.00
C CYS A 312 -32.24 4.26 -53.99
N SER A 313 -31.62 5.31 -54.55
CA SER A 313 -32.28 6.24 -55.47
C SER A 313 -32.43 5.65 -56.88
N HIS A 314 -31.37 5.01 -57.38
CA HIS A 314 -31.34 4.39 -58.71
C HIS A 314 -31.31 2.86 -58.62
N VAL A 315 -31.94 2.21 -59.61
CA VAL A 315 -31.98 0.75 -59.74
C VAL A 315 -30.56 0.15 -59.85
N TRP A 316 -29.62 0.87 -60.47
CA TRP A 316 -28.22 0.44 -60.60
C TRP A 316 -27.47 0.35 -59.26
N ASP A 317 -27.93 1.07 -58.23
CA ASP A 317 -27.25 1.09 -56.91
C ASP A 317 -27.63 -0.11 -56.04
N ILE A 318 -28.72 -0.82 -56.38
CA ILE A 318 -29.26 -1.94 -55.59
C ILE A 318 -28.15 -2.97 -55.31
N THR A 319 -27.43 -3.39 -56.34
CA THR A 319 -26.36 -4.40 -56.24
C THR A 319 -25.22 -3.93 -55.34
N SER A 320 -24.78 -2.69 -55.51
CA SER A 320 -23.70 -2.11 -54.70
C SER A 320 -24.07 -2.02 -53.22
N ARG A 321 -25.33 -1.70 -52.92
CA ARG A 321 -25.82 -1.64 -51.54
C ARG A 321 -25.98 -3.01 -50.90
N PHE A 322 -26.48 -4.00 -51.62
CA PHE A 322 -26.49 -5.39 -51.12
C PHE A 322 -25.08 -5.89 -50.82
N LEU A 323 -24.12 -5.58 -51.71
CA LEU A 323 -22.72 -5.95 -51.47
C LEU A 323 -22.15 -5.25 -50.24
N ALA A 324 -22.41 -3.95 -50.06
CA ALA A 324 -21.98 -3.21 -48.87
C ALA A 324 -22.63 -3.77 -47.59
N GLN A 325 -23.93 -4.07 -47.63
CA GLN A 325 -24.65 -4.64 -46.49
C GLN A 325 -24.08 -6.02 -46.11
N ARG A 326 -23.81 -6.88 -47.09
CA ARG A 326 -23.18 -8.18 -46.86
C ARG A 326 -21.79 -8.03 -46.24
N ASN A 327 -20.96 -7.12 -46.76
CA ASN A 327 -19.64 -6.86 -46.19
C ASN A 327 -19.74 -6.31 -44.75
N THR A 328 -20.72 -5.47 -44.45
CA THR A 328 -20.95 -5.00 -43.07
C THR A 328 -21.45 -6.10 -42.15
N GLU A 329 -22.28 -7.01 -42.65
CA GLU A 329 -22.77 -8.18 -41.92
C GLU A 329 -21.61 -9.14 -41.60
N GLU A 330 -20.81 -9.50 -42.59
CA GLU A 330 -19.59 -10.32 -42.43
C GLU A 330 -18.61 -9.68 -41.43
N ASN A 331 -18.41 -8.35 -41.48
CA ASN A 331 -17.53 -7.65 -40.54
C ASN A 331 -18.11 -7.63 -39.11
N LEU A 332 -19.42 -7.49 -38.95
CA LEU A 332 -20.07 -7.54 -37.64
C LEU A 332 -20.02 -8.95 -37.04
N GLU A 333 -20.16 -9.98 -37.87
CA GLU A 333 -20.05 -11.38 -37.45
C GLU A 333 -18.64 -11.69 -36.94
N LEU A 334 -17.60 -11.27 -37.66
CA LEU A 334 -16.21 -11.37 -37.20
C LEU A 334 -15.97 -10.63 -35.87
N GLN A 335 -16.51 -9.41 -35.73
CA GLN A 335 -16.40 -8.66 -34.47
C GLN A 335 -17.14 -9.33 -33.32
N MET A 336 -18.26 -9.98 -33.59
CA MET A 336 -19.01 -10.76 -32.60
C MET A 336 -18.22 -11.99 -32.16
N GLU A 337 -17.58 -12.71 -33.08
CA GLU A 337 -16.70 -13.84 -32.78
C GLU A 337 -15.53 -13.42 -31.89
N ASP A 338 -14.79 -12.37 -32.27
CA ASP A 338 -13.70 -11.81 -31.45
C ASP A 338 -14.18 -11.47 -30.04
N CYS A 339 -15.31 -10.76 -29.93
CA CYS A 339 -15.89 -10.37 -28.64
C CYS A 339 -16.25 -11.57 -27.76
N GLU A 340 -16.76 -12.66 -28.35
CA GLU A 340 -17.08 -13.89 -27.61
C GLU A 340 -15.79 -14.63 -27.19
N GLU A 341 -14.74 -14.63 -28.01
CA GLU A 341 -13.42 -15.16 -27.62
C GLU A 341 -12.84 -14.40 -26.42
N TRP A 342 -12.84 -13.07 -26.46
CA TRP A 342 -12.39 -12.22 -25.35
C TRP A 342 -13.18 -12.52 -24.07
N ARG A 343 -14.49 -12.70 -24.20
CA ARG A 343 -15.37 -13.04 -23.08
C ARG A 343 -15.05 -14.41 -22.48
N VAL A 344 -14.73 -15.41 -23.31
CA VAL A 344 -14.30 -16.74 -22.85
C VAL A 344 -12.95 -16.67 -22.13
N GLN A 345 -11.98 -15.93 -22.68
CA GLN A 345 -10.67 -15.73 -22.05
C GLN A 345 -10.77 -15.05 -20.69
N LEU A 346 -11.54 -13.95 -20.60
CA LEU A 346 -11.78 -13.25 -19.33
C LEU A 346 -12.47 -14.15 -18.30
N LYS A 347 -13.44 -14.97 -18.74
CA LYS A 347 -14.12 -15.94 -17.85
C LYS A 347 -13.17 -17.03 -17.36
N ALA A 348 -12.20 -17.45 -18.16
CA ALA A 348 -11.15 -18.39 -17.75
C ALA A 348 -10.22 -17.74 -16.71
N LEU A 349 -9.79 -16.49 -16.95
CA LEU A 349 -8.94 -15.73 -16.03
C LEU A 349 -9.62 -15.51 -14.67
N VAL A 350 -10.92 -15.15 -14.66
CA VAL A 350 -11.68 -14.98 -13.41
C VAL A 350 -11.69 -16.28 -12.59
N LYS A 351 -11.92 -17.44 -13.23
CA LYS A 351 -11.88 -18.74 -12.53
C LYS A 351 -10.50 -19.06 -11.97
N GLN A 352 -9.43 -18.68 -12.67
CA GLN A 352 -8.06 -18.88 -12.20
C GLN A 352 -7.78 -18.02 -10.96
N LEU A 353 -8.21 -16.75 -10.98
CA LEU A 353 -8.07 -15.84 -9.84
C LEU A 353 -8.91 -16.30 -8.64
N GLU A 354 -10.12 -16.80 -8.85
CA GLU A 354 -10.96 -17.39 -7.79
C GLU A 354 -10.28 -18.62 -7.15
N LEU A 355 -9.59 -19.43 -7.95
CA LEU A 355 -8.85 -20.59 -7.45
C LEU A 355 -7.61 -20.18 -6.65
N GLU A 356 -6.88 -19.15 -7.09
CA GLU A 356 -5.77 -18.57 -6.32
C GLU A 356 -6.25 -17.95 -5.01
N GLU A 357 -7.38 -17.22 -5.03
CA GLU A 357 -7.97 -16.66 -3.82
C GLU A 357 -8.39 -17.78 -2.84
N ALA A 358 -8.97 -18.88 -3.33
CA ALA A 358 -9.28 -20.04 -2.52
C ALA A 358 -8.02 -20.69 -1.93
N VAL A 359 -6.94 -20.83 -2.72
CA VAL A 359 -5.65 -21.32 -2.23
C VAL A 359 -5.08 -20.41 -1.13
N LEU A 360 -5.20 -19.09 -1.25
CA LEU A 360 -4.73 -18.15 -0.23
C LEU A 360 -5.62 -18.14 1.02
N LYS A 361 -6.94 -18.22 0.87
CA LYS A 361 -7.91 -18.27 1.98
C LYS A 361 -7.83 -19.57 2.77
N PHE A 362 -7.71 -20.70 2.06
CA PHE A 362 -7.76 -22.04 2.64
C PHE A 362 -6.41 -22.72 2.73
N ARG A 363 -5.30 -22.06 2.35
CA ARG A 363 -3.96 -22.50 2.77
C ARG A 363 -4.03 -22.68 4.27
N GLN A 364 -3.92 -23.92 4.70
CA GLN A 364 -3.82 -24.30 6.11
C GLN A 364 -2.77 -23.36 6.69
N LYS A 365 -3.19 -22.40 7.53
CA LYS A 365 -2.31 -21.41 8.15
C LYS A 365 -1.10 -22.21 8.63
N PRO A 366 0.08 -22.06 8.00
CA PRO A 366 1.22 -22.90 8.34
C PRO A 366 1.40 -22.67 9.83
N SER A 367 1.35 -23.77 10.59
CA SER A 367 1.14 -23.75 12.04
C SER A 367 1.94 -22.59 12.66
N SER A 368 1.36 -21.82 13.58
CA SER A 368 1.97 -20.59 14.10
C SER A 368 3.42 -20.73 14.58
N ILE A 369 3.89 -21.97 14.77
CA ILE A 369 5.27 -22.36 15.04
C ILE A 369 6.22 -22.08 13.85
N SER A 370 5.85 -22.37 12.60
CA SER A 370 6.73 -22.14 11.45
C SER A 370 6.93 -20.65 11.18
N PHE A 371 5.88 -19.84 11.32
CA PHE A 371 5.97 -18.39 11.16
C PHE A 371 6.87 -17.79 12.24
N LYS A 372 6.67 -18.17 13.52
CA LYS A 372 7.55 -17.75 14.61
C LYS A 372 9.00 -18.20 14.41
N SER A 373 9.22 -19.36 13.79
CA SER A 373 10.58 -19.82 13.45
C SER A 373 11.23 -18.97 12.35
N VAL A 374 10.48 -18.58 11.32
CA VAL A 374 10.99 -17.73 10.23
C VAL A 374 11.23 -16.31 10.73
N GLU A 375 10.28 -15.77 11.50
CA GLU A 375 10.39 -14.47 12.17
C GLU A 375 11.63 -14.43 13.05
N LYS A 376 11.83 -15.46 13.89
CA LYS A 376 13.02 -15.57 14.73
C LYS A 376 14.32 -15.63 13.92
N LYS A 377 14.36 -16.40 12.83
CA LYS A 377 15.52 -16.44 11.93
C LYS A 377 15.80 -15.07 11.30
N MET A 378 14.77 -14.36 10.87
CA MET A 378 14.90 -13.00 10.33
C MET A 378 15.41 -12.01 11.38
N THR A 379 14.92 -12.08 12.61
CA THR A 379 15.43 -11.23 13.70
C THR A 379 16.87 -11.55 14.08
N ASP A 380 17.25 -12.82 14.05
CA ASP A 380 18.62 -13.25 14.34
C ASP A 380 19.58 -12.76 13.23
N MET A 381 19.21 -12.89 11.95
CA MET A 381 19.99 -12.35 10.83
C MET A 381 20.08 -10.81 10.86
N LEU A 382 18.99 -10.12 11.19
CA LEU A 382 18.99 -8.66 11.31
C LEU A 382 19.99 -8.21 12.37
N LYS A 383 20.00 -8.87 13.53
CA LYS A 383 20.91 -8.55 14.63
C LYS A 383 22.38 -8.78 14.25
N GLU A 384 22.68 -9.89 13.58
CA GLU A 384 24.04 -10.17 13.08
C GLU A 384 24.51 -9.06 12.13
N GLU A 385 23.60 -8.58 11.27
CA GLU A 385 23.94 -7.56 10.29
C GLU A 385 24.09 -6.16 10.89
N GLU A 386 23.33 -5.85 11.95
CA GLU A 386 23.54 -4.66 12.77
C GLU A 386 24.89 -4.68 13.49
N GLU A 387 25.30 -5.83 14.05
CA GLU A 387 26.61 -5.99 14.69
C GLU A 387 27.75 -5.82 13.66
N ARG A 388 27.59 -6.38 12.45
CA ARG A 388 28.55 -6.21 11.35
C ARG A 388 28.67 -4.75 10.91
N LEU A 389 27.54 -4.05 10.80
CA LEU A 389 27.50 -2.63 10.45
C LEU A 389 28.18 -1.76 11.50
N GLN A 390 27.92 -2.01 12.79
CA GLN A 390 28.57 -1.30 13.89
C GLN A 390 30.09 -1.49 13.90
N LEU A 391 30.55 -2.72 13.67
CA LEU A 391 31.97 -3.02 13.55
C LEU A 391 32.61 -2.25 12.39
N ALA A 392 31.97 -2.26 11.21
CA ALA A 392 32.45 -1.52 10.04
C ALA A 392 32.53 -0.01 10.29
N HIS A 393 31.51 0.58 10.94
CA HIS A 393 31.53 2.00 11.33
C HIS A 393 32.67 2.30 12.30
N SER A 394 32.87 1.49 13.33
CA SER A 394 33.95 1.72 14.31
C SER A 394 35.34 1.68 13.65
N ASN A 395 35.55 0.82 12.66
CA ASN A 395 36.80 0.74 11.90
C ASN A 395 36.97 1.95 10.98
N MET A 396 35.90 2.40 10.33
CA MET A 396 35.92 3.61 9.50
C MET A 396 36.27 4.85 10.33
N THR A 397 35.65 5.02 11.51
CA THR A 397 35.93 6.16 12.40
C THR A 397 37.39 6.17 12.85
N LYS A 398 37.93 5.03 13.28
CA LYS A 398 39.37 4.92 13.63
C LYS A 398 40.27 5.27 12.44
N GLY A 399 39.92 4.82 11.23
CA GLY A 399 40.65 5.14 10.01
C GLY A 399 40.63 6.64 9.69
N GLN A 400 39.49 7.30 9.89
CA GLN A 400 39.33 8.74 9.69
C GLN A 400 40.11 9.56 10.73
N GLU A 401 40.09 9.17 12.01
CA GLU A 401 40.87 9.80 13.08
C GLU A 401 42.38 9.69 12.82
N LEU A 402 42.85 8.52 12.38
CA LEU A 402 44.24 8.31 12.01
C LEU A 402 44.63 9.17 10.80
N LEU A 403 43.79 9.22 9.77
CA LEU A 403 44.03 10.04 8.58
C LEU A 403 44.12 11.53 8.93
N LEU A 404 43.21 12.02 9.78
CA LEU A 404 43.24 13.41 10.25
C LEU A 404 44.51 13.71 11.04
N THR A 405 44.92 12.79 11.92
CA THR A 405 46.16 12.92 12.71
C THR A 405 47.38 13.00 11.81
N ILE A 406 47.46 12.15 10.76
CA ILE A 406 48.54 12.17 9.77
C ILE A 406 48.52 13.49 8.98
N GLN A 407 47.36 13.92 8.51
CA GLN A 407 47.21 15.18 7.77
C GLN A 407 47.65 16.38 8.62
N MET A 408 47.21 16.46 9.88
CA MET A 408 47.65 17.49 10.82
C MET A 408 49.16 17.39 11.11
N GLY A 409 49.71 16.18 11.21
CA GLY A 409 51.15 15.96 11.38
C GLY A 409 51.97 16.50 10.21
N ILE A 410 51.53 16.21 8.97
CA ILE A 410 52.14 16.72 7.73
C ILE A 410 52.02 18.23 7.65
N ASP A 411 50.85 18.80 7.94
CA ASP A 411 50.63 20.24 7.92
C ASP A 411 51.52 20.97 8.94
N ASN A 412 51.62 20.45 10.16
CA ASN A 412 52.50 21.00 11.19
C ASN A 412 53.98 20.93 10.78
N LEU A 413 54.40 19.83 10.18
CA LEU A 413 55.77 19.67 9.68
C LEU A 413 56.04 20.66 8.53
N TYR A 414 55.11 20.77 7.58
CA TYR A 414 55.19 21.70 6.46
C TYR A 414 55.34 23.15 6.94
N VAL A 415 54.50 23.59 7.87
CA VAL A 415 54.55 24.95 8.44
C VAL A 415 55.89 25.22 9.15
N ARG A 416 56.44 24.25 9.88
CA ARG A 416 57.76 24.40 10.54
C ARG A 416 58.91 24.49 9.54
N LEU A 417 58.81 23.77 8.41
CA LEU A 417 59.85 23.75 7.38
C LEU A 417 59.75 24.92 6.41
N MET A 418 58.60 25.58 6.29
CA MET A 418 58.39 26.73 5.39
C MET A 418 59.45 27.83 5.57
N GLY A 419 59.88 28.13 6.81
CA GLY A 419 60.86 29.17 7.11
C GLY A 419 62.32 28.85 6.73
N ILE A 420 62.60 27.64 6.26
CA ILE A 420 63.98 27.19 5.95
C ILE A 420 64.29 27.48 4.49
N ASN A 421 65.16 28.44 4.23
CA ASN A 421 65.54 28.80 2.86
C ASN A 421 66.47 27.74 2.27
N LEU A 422 66.01 27.13 1.17
CA LEU A 422 66.77 26.16 0.39
C LEU A 422 67.70 26.93 -0.57
N PRO A 423 68.97 26.54 -0.75
CA PRO A 423 69.85 27.19 -1.69
C PRO A 423 69.28 27.05 -3.11
N ALA A 424 69.29 28.15 -3.86
CA ALA A 424 68.53 28.40 -5.08
C ALA A 424 68.69 27.38 -6.23
N THR A 425 69.60 26.41 -6.10
CA THR A 425 69.78 25.32 -7.06
C THR A 425 68.69 24.25 -7.01
N GLN A 426 67.91 24.15 -5.92
CA GLN A 426 66.76 23.25 -5.86
C GLN A 426 65.47 24.03 -6.14
N ARG A 427 64.82 23.73 -7.27
CA ARG A 427 63.56 24.33 -7.74
C ARG A 427 62.56 24.49 -6.59
N GLU A 428 62.29 25.72 -6.21
CA GLU A 428 61.09 26.07 -5.46
C GLU A 428 59.88 25.75 -6.34
N VAL A 429 59.23 24.63 -6.07
CA VAL A 429 57.96 24.30 -6.72
C VAL A 429 56.94 25.34 -6.23
N VAL A 430 56.44 26.10 -7.20
CA VAL A 430 55.49 27.21 -7.09
C VAL A 430 54.46 27.01 -5.97
N LEU A 431 54.54 27.90 -4.98
CA LEU A 431 53.69 27.98 -3.79
C LEU A 431 52.25 28.29 -4.17
N SER A 432 51.45 27.26 -4.43
CA SER A 432 50.00 27.41 -4.56
C SER A 432 49.35 27.00 -3.25
N ASN A 433 48.50 27.86 -2.68
CA ASN A 433 47.79 27.70 -1.40
C ASN A 433 46.86 26.46 -1.34
N THR A 434 46.76 25.70 -2.43
CA THR A 434 45.94 24.50 -2.59
C THR A 434 46.84 23.27 -2.83
N LEU A 435 47.97 23.18 -2.13
CA LEU A 435 48.89 22.07 -2.30
C LEU A 435 48.27 20.78 -1.74
N ASP A 436 48.22 19.75 -2.58
CA ASP A 436 47.81 18.39 -2.20
C ASP A 436 48.67 17.85 -1.04
N LEU A 437 48.09 16.97 -0.21
CA LEU A 437 48.76 16.34 0.93
C LEU A 437 50.08 15.67 0.52
N ASN A 438 50.10 14.99 -0.62
CA ASN A 438 51.29 14.34 -1.16
C ASN A 438 52.38 15.36 -1.55
N SER A 439 51.97 16.49 -2.11
CA SER A 439 52.88 17.57 -2.48
C SER A 439 53.49 18.26 -1.25
N LYS A 440 52.71 18.42 -0.16
CA LYS A 440 53.25 18.92 1.13
C LYS A 440 54.26 17.93 1.71
N LEU A 441 53.97 16.64 1.63
CA LEU A 441 54.87 15.59 2.11
C LEU A 441 56.19 15.57 1.32
N ALA A 442 56.13 15.62 -0.02
CA ALA A 442 57.31 15.70 -0.88
C ALA A 442 58.15 16.96 -0.61
N TYR A 443 57.49 18.09 -0.32
CA TYR A 443 58.18 19.32 0.10
C TYR A 443 58.90 19.15 1.44
N CYS A 444 58.25 18.50 2.42
CA CYS A 444 58.87 18.20 3.71
C CYS A 444 60.08 17.27 3.55
N GLU A 445 59.96 16.23 2.72
CA GLU A 445 61.05 15.29 2.42
C GLU A 445 62.27 15.99 1.83
N GLY A 446 62.07 16.85 0.82
CA GLY A 446 63.17 17.62 0.21
C GLY A 446 63.88 18.55 1.18
N LYS A 447 63.14 19.21 2.07
CA LYS A 447 63.74 20.08 3.10
C LYS A 447 64.43 19.30 4.22
N LEU A 448 63.84 18.19 4.66
CA LEU A 448 64.43 17.36 5.71
C LEU A 448 65.73 16.68 5.25
N THR A 449 65.79 16.22 4.00
CA THR A 449 67.03 15.68 3.42
C THR A 449 68.13 16.74 3.35
N TYR A 450 67.81 17.95 2.89
CA TYR A 450 68.76 19.07 2.93
C TYR A 450 69.24 19.42 4.34
N LEU A 451 68.33 19.44 5.33
CA LEU A 451 68.72 19.70 6.72
C LEU A 451 69.58 18.58 7.29
N ALA A 452 69.28 17.32 6.96
CA ALA A 452 70.09 16.18 7.35
C ALA A 452 71.51 16.29 6.79
N ASP A 453 71.65 16.61 5.49
CA ASP A 453 72.95 16.84 4.85
C ASP A 453 73.71 18.00 5.50
N ARG A 454 73.02 19.10 5.83
CA ARG A 454 73.62 20.25 6.51
C ARG A 454 74.11 19.92 7.91
N VAL A 455 73.30 19.21 8.70
CA VAL A 455 73.72 18.80 10.06
C VAL A 455 74.92 17.86 9.95
N GLN A 456 74.99 17.03 8.92
CA GLN A 456 76.14 16.15 8.67
C GLN A 456 77.40 16.90 8.20
N MET A 457 77.26 18.04 7.49
CA MET A 457 78.38 18.93 7.15
C MET A 457 78.86 19.78 8.33
N VAL A 458 77.92 20.30 9.15
CA VAL A 458 78.24 21.15 10.31
C VAL A 458 78.95 20.34 11.40
N SER A 459 78.53 19.10 11.64
CA SER A 459 79.18 18.19 12.60
C SER A 459 80.62 17.80 12.21
N ARG A 460 81.09 18.14 11.00
CA ARG A 460 82.51 18.00 10.61
C ARG A 460 83.34 19.27 10.83
N THR A 461 82.71 20.39 11.20
CA THR A 461 83.36 21.71 11.26
C THR A 461 83.19 22.30 12.67
N GLU A 462 83.84 21.72 13.68
CA GLU A 462 83.70 22.12 15.10
C GLU A 462 84.20 23.55 15.43
N GLU A 463 84.81 24.28 14.50
CA GLU A 463 85.31 25.64 14.75
C GLU A 463 84.23 26.74 14.68
N GLY A 464 83.02 26.41 14.19
CA GLY A 464 81.93 27.39 14.03
C GLY A 464 81.15 27.67 15.32
N ASP A 465 81.00 26.66 16.19
CA ASP A 465 80.09 26.75 17.34
C ASP A 465 80.59 27.72 18.41
N THR A 466 81.90 27.91 18.56
CA THR A 466 82.45 28.89 19.52
C THR A 466 82.22 30.32 19.06
N LYS A 467 82.48 30.64 17.78
CA LYS A 467 82.29 32.01 17.25
C LYS A 467 80.82 32.42 17.19
N VAL A 468 79.91 31.51 16.87
CA VAL A 468 78.47 31.80 16.83
C VAL A 468 77.93 31.99 18.25
N ARG A 469 78.39 31.17 19.21
CA ARG A 469 78.08 31.34 20.62
C ARG A 469 78.56 32.70 21.15
N ASP A 470 79.81 33.06 20.87
CA ASP A 470 80.40 34.32 21.32
C ASP A 470 79.71 35.53 20.68
N THR A 471 79.31 35.45 19.41
CA THR A 471 78.60 36.55 18.73
C THR A 471 77.16 36.72 19.21
N LEU A 472 76.44 35.63 19.48
CA LEU A 472 75.14 35.68 20.15
C LEU A 472 75.24 36.22 21.58
N GLU A 473 76.25 35.81 22.33
CA GLU A 473 76.50 36.29 23.69
C GLU A 473 76.89 37.78 23.69
N SER A 474 77.61 38.23 22.65
CA SER A 474 77.95 39.64 22.43
C SER A 474 76.78 40.50 21.95
N SER A 475 75.90 39.96 21.09
CA SER A 475 74.73 40.71 20.60
C SER A 475 73.68 40.84 21.70
N THR A 476 73.48 39.80 22.50
CA THR A 476 72.54 39.80 23.63
C THR A 476 72.98 40.77 24.73
N LEU A 477 74.29 41.03 24.89
CA LEU A 477 74.85 42.06 25.76
C LEU A 477 74.46 43.50 25.38
N MET A 478 74.22 43.77 24.09
CA MET A 478 73.92 45.12 23.59
C MET A 478 72.41 45.43 23.54
N GLU A 479 71.57 44.43 23.78
CA GLU A 479 70.13 44.54 23.59
C GLU A 479 69.47 45.00 24.90
N LYS A 480 68.99 46.26 24.92
CA LYS A 480 68.46 46.93 26.12
C LYS A 480 67.26 46.24 26.78
N TYR A 481 66.61 45.30 26.09
CA TYR A 481 65.46 44.55 26.61
C TYR A 481 65.83 43.14 27.10
N ASN A 482 67.10 42.71 26.95
CA ASN A 482 67.55 41.45 27.51
C ASN A 482 67.79 41.61 29.01
N THR A 483 66.77 41.28 29.78
CA THR A 483 66.89 41.13 31.22
C THR A 483 67.70 39.85 31.46
N ARG A 484 68.97 39.98 31.86
CA ARG A 484 69.80 38.84 32.28
C ARG A 484 69.14 38.21 33.51
N ILE A 485 68.50 37.06 33.33
CA ILE A 485 68.04 36.24 34.43
C ILE A 485 69.30 35.60 35.03
N SER A 486 69.80 36.17 36.11
CA SER A 486 70.87 35.55 36.89
C SER A 486 70.32 34.29 37.53
N PHE A 487 70.82 33.13 37.10
CA PHE A 487 70.67 31.88 37.84
C PHE A 487 71.58 31.95 39.08
N GLU A 488 71.23 32.79 40.05
CA GLU A 488 71.71 32.56 41.41
C GLU A 488 71.06 31.25 41.87
N ASN A 489 71.89 30.24 42.14
CA ASN A 489 71.50 28.93 42.68
C ASN A 489 70.98 29.07 44.12
N ARG A 490 69.90 29.83 44.31
CA ARG A 490 69.13 29.86 45.54
C ARG A 490 67.96 28.90 45.38
N GLU A 491 68.22 27.70 45.86
CA GLU A 491 67.35 26.53 45.89
C GLU A 491 66.04 26.69 46.69
N GLU A 492 65.44 27.88 46.82
CA GLU A 492 64.38 28.05 47.83
C GLU A 492 63.05 28.69 47.43
N ASP A 493 62.84 29.11 46.19
CA ASP A 493 61.50 29.56 45.77
C ASP A 493 60.95 28.68 44.64
N MET A 494 60.57 27.45 45.00
CA MET A 494 59.54 26.70 44.26
C MET A 494 58.24 27.51 44.31
N ILE A 495 58.11 28.49 43.43
CA ILE A 495 56.83 29.13 43.18
C ILE A 495 56.01 28.13 42.36
N ASP A 496 55.33 27.26 43.08
CA ASP A 496 54.38 26.24 42.63
C ASP A 496 53.14 26.90 41.99
N THR A 497 53.36 27.65 40.90
CA THR A 497 52.32 28.42 40.20
C THR A 497 51.84 27.67 38.99
N PHE A 498 51.32 26.46 39.15
CA PHE A 498 50.24 25.92 38.31
C PHE A 498 49.45 24.90 39.12
N GLN A 499 49.00 25.29 40.32
CA GLN A 499 47.81 24.68 40.91
C GLN A 499 46.61 25.04 40.03
N PHE A 500 46.43 24.28 38.95
CA PHE A 500 45.09 24.07 38.45
C PHE A 500 44.30 23.52 39.64
N PRO A 501 43.18 24.15 40.06
CA PRO A 501 42.33 23.55 41.07
C PRO A 501 42.02 22.16 40.57
N ASP A 502 42.54 21.15 41.29
CA ASP A 502 42.38 19.74 40.98
C ASP A 502 40.92 19.54 40.68
N MET A 503 40.65 19.40 39.39
CA MET A 503 39.32 19.26 38.84
C MET A 503 38.80 17.99 39.47
N ASP A 504 37.96 18.17 40.50
CA ASP A 504 37.47 17.16 41.43
C ASP A 504 37.56 15.80 40.77
N HIS A 505 38.64 15.07 41.10
CA HIS A 505 38.77 13.67 40.76
C HIS A 505 37.75 12.94 41.63
N SER A 506 36.47 13.17 41.34
CA SER A 506 35.35 12.34 41.73
C SER A 506 35.77 10.96 41.32
N TYR A 507 36.17 10.18 42.33
CA TYR A 507 36.73 8.86 42.19
C TYR A 507 35.80 8.04 41.30
N VAL A 508 36.21 7.82 40.04
CA VAL A 508 35.48 6.97 39.10
C VAL A 508 35.96 5.55 39.36
N PRO A 509 35.12 4.68 39.95
CA PRO A 509 35.55 3.33 40.28
C PRO A 509 35.96 2.60 39.00
N SER A 510 37.15 2.01 39.01
CA SER A 510 37.59 1.17 37.91
C SER A 510 36.63 -0.02 37.75
N ARG A 511 36.54 -0.57 36.53
CA ARG A 511 35.76 -1.79 36.25
C ARG A 511 36.07 -2.93 37.23
N ALA A 512 37.32 -3.02 37.71
CA ALA A 512 37.75 -4.02 38.68
C ALA A 512 37.15 -3.79 40.09
N GLU A 513 36.99 -2.53 40.50
CA GLU A 513 36.38 -2.15 41.78
C GLU A 513 34.87 -2.34 41.77
N ILE A 514 34.20 -1.97 40.67
CA ILE A 514 32.76 -2.23 40.49
C ILE A 514 32.50 -3.74 40.60
N LYS A 515 33.32 -4.57 39.95
CA LYS A 515 33.23 -6.03 40.06
C LYS A 515 33.45 -6.50 41.51
N ARG A 516 34.46 -5.99 42.21
CA ARG A 516 34.70 -6.32 43.63
C ARG A 516 33.54 -5.93 44.53
N GLN A 517 32.95 -4.75 44.35
CA GLN A 517 31.77 -4.30 45.11
C GLN A 517 30.55 -5.17 44.82
N ALA A 518 30.29 -5.48 43.55
CA ALA A 518 29.20 -6.38 43.15
C ALA A 518 29.34 -7.76 43.79
N GLN A 519 30.57 -8.31 43.81
CA GLN A 519 30.85 -9.61 44.40
C GLN A 519 30.66 -9.61 45.93
N ARG A 520 31.10 -8.56 46.62
CA ARG A 520 30.84 -8.37 48.06
C ARG A 520 29.34 -8.27 48.38
N LEU A 521 28.56 -7.59 47.54
CA LEU A 521 27.10 -7.50 47.69
C LEU A 521 26.42 -8.87 47.55
N ILE A 522 26.84 -9.67 46.57
CA ILE A 522 26.33 -11.03 46.37
C ILE A 522 26.68 -11.93 47.56
N GLU A 523 27.92 -11.89 48.03
CA GLU A 523 28.36 -12.67 49.19
C GLU A 523 27.64 -12.27 50.49
N GLY A 524 27.41 -10.97 50.69
CA GLY A 524 26.64 -10.46 51.83
C GLY A 524 25.19 -10.97 51.83
N LYS A 525 24.53 -10.98 50.67
CA LYS A 525 23.17 -11.51 50.51
C LYS A 525 23.13 -13.02 50.75
N LEU A 526 24.12 -13.78 50.25
CA LEU A 526 24.22 -15.23 50.46
C LEU A 526 24.50 -15.59 51.93
N LYS A 527 25.37 -14.84 52.63
CA LYS A 527 25.63 -15.06 54.06
C LYS A 527 24.42 -14.70 54.92
N ALA A 528 23.68 -13.64 54.60
CA ALA A 528 22.45 -13.28 55.30
C ALA A 528 21.36 -14.36 55.13
N ALA A 529 21.29 -15.00 53.96
CA ALA A 529 20.35 -16.10 53.72
C ALA A 529 20.67 -17.36 54.56
N LYS A 530 21.95 -17.67 54.82
CA LYS A 530 22.33 -18.83 55.64
C LYS A 530 22.14 -18.62 57.14
N LYS A 531 22.25 -17.39 57.66
CA LYS A 531 22.06 -17.13 59.11
C LYS A 531 20.59 -17.20 59.58
N LYS A 532 19.61 -17.30 58.69
CA LYS A 532 18.18 -17.44 59.04
C LYS A 532 17.71 -18.89 59.24
N LYS A 533 18.60 -19.88 59.29
CA LYS A 533 18.26 -21.25 59.71
C LYS A 533 18.90 -21.55 61.07
N LYS A 534 18.23 -21.16 62.15
CA LYS A 534 18.31 -21.78 63.46
C LYS A 534 16.96 -21.67 64.15
#